data_AF-F3GFW6-F1
#
_entry.id   AF-F3GFW6-F1
#
_cell.length_a   1.000
_cell.length_b   1.000
_cell.length_c   1.000
_cell.angle_alpha   90.00
_cell.angle_beta   90.00
_cell.angle_gamma   90.00
#
_symmetry.space_group_name_H-M   'P 1'
#
loop_
_entity.id
_entity.type
_entity.pdbx_description
1 polymer ?
#
loop_
_entity_poly.entity_id
_entity_poly.type
_entity_poly.pdbx_seq_one_letter_code
_entity_poly.pdbx_strand_id
1 'polypeptide(L)'
;MTQATQAAPQSAQGTKWKWAKRVFNLFFFIAVPVLLFMLVKKLDWQEVKQALASYKASTLAIAAAVAFASYATYCGFDVLARYYTRHKLSIKQIVPVTFVCYAFNLNLSSWVGGIALRYRLYSRLGLDVSTITRILSLSLITNWLGYMLLAGFVFSMRFLELPKEWSIGTTTLQLIGFGLLAVCFSYLLACRFSKKRSWTIRDQEFNLPSMKQALMQASLGALNWSLMAAVIYTLL
;
A
#
# COMPACT_ATOMS: atom_id res chain seq x y z
N MET A 1 -33.36 -17.95 55.96
CA MET A 1 -33.46 -17.74 54.51
C MET A 1 -32.42 -16.69 54.13
N THR A 2 -31.24 -17.13 53.73
CA THR A 2 -30.09 -16.26 53.40
C THR A 2 -29.60 -16.68 52.03
N GLN A 3 -30.00 -15.95 50.99
CA GLN A 3 -29.49 -16.18 49.63
C GLN A 3 -28.11 -15.54 49.52
N ALA A 4 -27.10 -16.37 49.29
CA ALA A 4 -25.76 -15.95 48.93
C ALA A 4 -25.73 -15.55 47.45
N THR A 5 -25.42 -14.29 47.18
CA THR A 5 -25.16 -13.76 45.84
C THR A 5 -23.90 -14.40 45.26
N GLN A 6 -24.06 -15.26 44.25
CA GLN A 6 -22.95 -15.83 43.49
C GLN A 6 -22.29 -14.73 42.62
N ALA A 7 -21.01 -14.49 42.85
CA ALA A 7 -20.19 -13.62 42.02
C ALA A 7 -19.83 -14.32 40.69
N ALA A 8 -20.17 -13.71 39.56
CA ALA A 8 -19.76 -14.16 38.24
C ALA A 8 -18.25 -13.99 38.03
N PRO A 9 -17.55 -14.91 37.34
CA PRO A 9 -16.11 -14.81 37.14
C PRO A 9 -15.81 -13.71 36.10
N GLN A 10 -15.12 -12.66 36.54
CA GLN A 10 -14.61 -11.62 35.65
C GLN A 10 -13.50 -12.19 34.74
N SER A 11 -13.81 -12.15 33.45
CA SER A 11 -13.04 -12.59 32.28
C SER A 11 -11.49 -12.51 32.37
N ALA A 12 -10.83 -13.66 32.24
CA ALA A 12 -9.39 -13.83 32.00
C ALA A 12 -8.92 -13.34 30.61
N GLN A 13 -9.73 -12.55 29.90
CA GLN A 13 -9.48 -12.09 28.53
C GLN A 13 -8.46 -10.92 28.48
N GLY A 14 -8.30 -10.17 29.58
CA GLY A 14 -7.38 -9.03 29.67
C GLY A 14 -5.89 -9.41 29.66
N THR A 15 -5.50 -10.55 30.22
CA THR A 15 -4.07 -10.89 30.45
C THR A 15 -3.43 -11.59 29.25
N LYS A 16 -4.15 -12.54 28.62
CA LYS A 16 -3.68 -13.22 27.40
C LYS A 16 -3.51 -12.24 26.22
N TRP A 17 -4.44 -11.29 26.09
CA TRP A 17 -4.37 -10.25 25.06
C TRP A 17 -3.20 -9.28 25.27
N LYS A 18 -2.92 -8.91 26.53
CA LYS A 18 -1.74 -8.09 26.87
C LYS A 18 -0.43 -8.81 26.56
N TRP A 19 -0.34 -10.11 26.87
CA TRP A 19 0.82 -10.93 26.55
C TRP A 19 1.00 -11.13 25.04
N ALA A 20 -0.09 -11.44 24.32
CA ALA A 20 -0.07 -11.52 22.86
C ALA A 20 0.42 -10.21 22.22
N LYS A 21 -0.07 -9.05 22.69
CA LYS A 21 0.42 -7.73 22.25
C LYS A 21 1.91 -7.53 22.55
N ARG A 22 2.41 -7.98 23.70
CA ARG A 22 3.85 -7.88 24.06
C ARG A 22 4.71 -8.76 23.17
N VAL A 23 4.35 -10.03 22.98
CA VAL A 23 5.07 -10.97 22.12
C VAL A 23 5.08 -10.47 20.68
N PHE A 24 3.93 -10.01 20.17
CA PHE A 24 3.83 -9.39 18.85
C PHE A 24 4.73 -8.15 18.74
N ASN A 25 4.72 -7.29 19.75
CA ASN A 25 5.57 -6.10 19.76
C ASN A 25 7.07 -6.43 19.74
N LEU A 26 7.48 -7.43 20.52
CA LEU A 26 8.86 -7.92 20.61
C LEU A 26 9.30 -8.61 19.32
N PHE A 27 8.44 -9.45 18.75
CA PHE A 27 8.67 -10.10 17.46
C PHE A 27 8.99 -9.06 16.38
N PHE A 28 8.16 -8.02 16.22
CA PHE A 28 8.42 -6.97 15.25
C PHE A 28 9.65 -6.11 15.60
N PHE A 29 9.96 -5.93 16.88
CA PHE A 29 11.17 -5.19 17.31
C PHE A 29 12.46 -5.93 16.94
N ILE A 30 12.43 -7.26 16.88
CA ILE A 30 13.57 -8.09 16.50
C ILE A 30 13.58 -8.37 14.99
N ALA A 31 12.43 -8.75 14.42
CA ALA A 31 12.31 -9.15 13.03
C ALA A 31 12.69 -8.01 12.07
N VAL A 32 12.26 -6.78 12.35
CA VAL A 32 12.55 -5.62 11.49
C VAL A 32 14.06 -5.36 11.34
N PRO A 33 14.84 -5.18 12.43
CA PRO A 33 16.29 -5.01 12.31
C PRO A 33 16.99 -6.22 11.70
N VAL A 34 16.60 -7.45 12.05
CA VAL A 34 17.22 -8.67 11.51
C VAL A 34 17.01 -8.77 10.00
N LEU A 35 15.80 -8.49 9.53
CA LEU A 35 15.49 -8.50 8.11
C LEU A 35 16.24 -7.40 7.35
N LEU A 36 16.32 -6.18 7.91
CA LEU A 36 17.13 -5.10 7.33
C LEU A 36 18.61 -5.48 7.28
N PHE A 37 19.14 -6.11 8.34
CA PHE A 37 20.52 -6.60 8.39
C PHE A 37 20.78 -7.69 7.35
N MET A 38 19.86 -8.65 7.17
CA MET A 38 20.00 -9.68 6.15
C MET A 38 19.96 -9.11 4.73
N LEU A 39 19.12 -8.10 4.48
CA LEU A 39 19.07 -7.40 3.20
C LEU A 39 20.41 -6.68 2.93
N VAL A 40 20.91 -5.94 3.91
CA VAL A 40 22.19 -5.23 3.86
C VAL A 40 23.37 -6.17 3.67
N LYS A 41 23.36 -7.35 4.30
CA LYS A 41 24.44 -8.34 4.20
C LYS A 41 24.47 -9.04 2.84
N LYS A 42 23.34 -9.15 2.15
CA LYS A 42 23.24 -9.74 0.80
C LYS A 42 23.67 -8.78 -0.32
N LEU A 43 23.81 -7.49 -0.03
CA LEU A 43 24.33 -6.52 -0.98
C LEU A 43 25.86 -6.65 -1.06
N ASP A 44 26.38 -6.93 -2.24
CA ASP A 44 27.81 -6.79 -2.50
C ASP A 44 28.15 -5.30 -2.53
N TRP A 45 28.68 -4.80 -1.43
CA TRP A 45 29.03 -3.40 -1.26
C TRP A 45 30.13 -2.93 -2.21
N GLN A 46 30.94 -3.84 -2.78
CA GLN A 46 31.91 -3.48 -3.82
C GLN A 46 31.19 -3.23 -5.15
N GLU A 47 30.32 -4.12 -5.60
CA GLU A 47 29.51 -3.92 -6.81
C GLU A 47 28.66 -2.65 -6.72
N VAL A 48 28.04 -2.40 -5.57
CA VAL A 48 27.25 -1.18 -5.32
C VAL A 48 28.10 0.08 -5.46
N LYS A 49 29.30 0.11 -4.86
CA LYS A 49 30.20 1.26 -4.98
C LYS A 49 30.69 1.46 -6.41
N GLN A 50 30.98 0.37 -7.12
CA GLN A 50 31.49 0.42 -8.49
C GLN A 50 30.42 0.88 -9.47
N ALA A 51 29.18 0.42 -9.30
CA ALA A 51 28.01 0.92 -10.03
C ALA A 51 27.71 2.38 -9.68
N LEU A 52 27.74 2.77 -8.40
CA LEU A 52 27.54 4.17 -8.00
C LEU A 52 28.62 5.11 -8.58
N ALA A 53 29.88 4.66 -8.64
CA ALA A 53 30.98 5.42 -9.20
C ALA A 53 30.94 5.53 -10.73
N SER A 54 30.29 4.57 -11.41
CA SER A 54 30.12 4.63 -12.87
C SER A 54 29.00 5.57 -13.30
N TYR A 55 28.02 5.87 -12.44
CA TYR A 55 26.96 6.85 -12.71
C TYR A 55 27.40 8.29 -12.47
N LYS A 56 26.89 9.19 -13.33
CA LYS A 56 27.00 10.64 -13.09
C LYS A 56 26.20 11.03 -11.84
N ALA A 57 26.76 11.90 -11.00
CA ALA A 57 26.11 12.37 -9.78
C ALA A 57 24.73 13.02 -10.04
N SER A 58 24.55 13.67 -11.20
CA SER A 58 23.27 14.22 -11.63
C SER A 58 22.20 13.14 -11.84
N THR A 59 22.55 12.01 -12.46
CA THR A 59 21.64 10.87 -12.67
C THR A 59 21.19 10.29 -11.33
N LEU A 60 22.13 10.11 -10.39
CA LEU A 60 21.81 9.65 -9.03
C LEU A 60 20.90 10.62 -8.28
N ALA A 61 21.16 11.93 -8.39
CA ALA A 61 20.33 12.95 -7.76
C ALA A 61 18.90 12.97 -8.33
N ILE A 62 18.74 12.83 -9.65
CA ILE A 62 17.43 12.71 -10.30
C ILE A 62 16.72 11.44 -9.84
N ALA A 63 17.39 10.28 -9.87
CA ALA A 63 16.81 9.02 -9.42
C ALA A 63 16.36 9.09 -7.95
N ALA A 64 17.16 9.70 -7.08
CA ALA A 64 16.81 9.93 -5.68
C ALA A 64 15.59 10.85 -5.52
N ALA A 65 15.51 11.94 -6.30
CA ALA A 65 14.37 12.86 -6.28
C ALA A 65 13.07 12.17 -6.76
N VAL A 66 13.14 11.38 -7.83
CA VAL A 66 11.99 10.62 -8.36
C VAL A 66 11.56 9.54 -7.36
N ALA A 67 12.51 8.85 -6.72
CA ALA A 67 12.22 7.90 -5.66
C ALA A 67 11.51 8.58 -4.48
N PHE A 68 12.01 9.74 -4.03
CA PHE A 68 11.37 10.52 -2.97
C PHE A 68 9.95 10.95 -3.36
N ALA A 69 9.74 11.39 -4.61
CA ALA A 69 8.42 11.73 -5.13
C ALA A 69 7.46 10.51 -5.15
N SER A 70 7.95 9.31 -5.44
CA SER A 70 7.15 8.07 -5.34
C SER A 70 6.71 7.83 -3.89
N TYR A 71 7.63 7.94 -2.93
CA TYR A 71 7.29 7.84 -1.50
C TYR A 71 6.27 8.89 -1.07
N ALA A 72 6.43 10.14 -1.52
CA ALA A 72 5.48 11.22 -1.23
C ALA A 72 4.09 10.93 -1.83
N THR A 73 4.04 10.40 -3.06
CA THR A 73 2.80 10.01 -3.74
C THR A 73 2.10 8.88 -2.96
N TYR A 74 2.86 7.89 -2.49
CA TYR A 74 2.32 6.79 -1.69
C TYR A 74 1.83 7.26 -0.32
N CYS A 75 2.51 8.21 0.34
CA CYS A 75 1.99 8.88 1.53
C CYS A 75 0.64 9.58 1.26
N GLY A 76 0.44 10.07 0.03
CA GLY A 76 -0.82 10.60 -0.46
C GLY A 76 -1.98 9.61 -0.39
N PHE A 77 -1.73 8.29 -0.43
CA PHE A 77 -2.78 7.26 -0.39
C PHE A 77 -3.45 7.22 0.98
N ASP A 78 -2.67 7.14 2.06
CA ASP A 78 -3.20 7.13 3.42
C ASP A 78 -3.76 8.51 3.81
N VAL A 79 -3.21 9.61 3.25
CA VAL A 79 -3.81 10.96 3.38
C VAL A 79 -5.18 11.03 2.68
N LEU A 80 -5.35 10.42 1.51
CA LEU A 80 -6.65 10.32 0.85
C LEU A 80 -7.62 9.43 1.65
N ALA A 81 -7.11 8.32 2.20
CA ALA A 81 -7.87 7.44 3.08
C ALA A 81 -8.35 8.14 4.35
N ARG A 82 -7.59 9.12 4.87
CA ARG A 82 -8.04 10.01 5.97
C ARG A 82 -9.27 10.81 5.61
N TYR A 83 -9.30 11.46 4.45
CA TYR A 83 -10.49 12.21 4.01
C TYR A 83 -11.70 11.31 3.78
N TYR A 84 -11.46 10.07 3.33
CA TYR A 84 -12.52 9.10 3.13
C TYR A 84 -13.08 8.55 4.46
N THR A 85 -12.22 8.14 5.38
CA THR A 85 -12.62 7.56 6.68
C THR A 85 -13.01 8.63 7.72
N ARG A 86 -12.75 9.91 7.42
CA ARG A 86 -13.03 11.08 8.27
C ARG A 86 -12.41 11.01 9.67
N HIS A 87 -11.35 10.23 9.83
CA HIS A 87 -10.65 10.13 11.10
C HIS A 87 -9.82 11.40 11.39
N LYS A 88 -9.57 11.67 12.68
CA LYS A 88 -9.03 12.96 13.15
C LYS A 88 -7.50 13.03 13.23
N LEU A 89 -6.76 11.97 12.88
CA LEU A 89 -5.29 12.01 12.91
C LEU A 89 -4.76 13.12 12.01
N SER A 90 -3.68 13.75 12.46
CA SER A 90 -3.01 14.80 11.70
C SER A 90 -2.19 14.19 10.56
N ILE A 91 -2.04 14.93 9.45
CA ILE A 91 -1.19 14.51 8.33
C ILE A 91 0.26 14.28 8.78
N LYS A 92 0.73 15.07 9.76
CA LYS A 92 2.07 14.94 10.37
C LYS A 92 2.29 13.59 11.05
N GLN A 93 1.23 12.92 11.52
CA GLN A 93 1.31 11.58 12.09
C GLN A 93 1.15 10.48 11.02
N ILE A 94 0.35 10.72 9.99
CA ILE A 94 0.06 9.77 8.91
C ILE A 94 1.27 9.57 8.00
N VAL A 95 1.94 10.66 7.61
CA VAL A 95 3.04 10.62 6.62
C VAL A 95 4.20 9.73 7.08
N PRO A 96 4.77 9.90 8.29
CA PRO A 96 5.87 9.04 8.74
C PRO A 96 5.45 7.56 8.86
N VAL A 97 4.24 7.29 9.37
CA VAL A 97 3.72 5.91 9.47
C VAL A 97 3.63 5.27 8.09
N THR A 98 3.07 5.99 7.13
CA THR A 98 2.89 5.49 5.76
C THR A 98 4.22 5.30 5.06
N PHE A 99 5.15 6.24 5.22
CA PHE A 99 6.51 6.15 4.68
C PHE A 99 7.22 4.89 5.17
N VAL A 100 7.23 4.65 6.48
CA VAL A 100 7.84 3.45 7.07
C VAL A 100 7.11 2.20 6.56
N CYS A 101 5.78 2.14 6.62
CA CYS A 101 5.03 0.99 6.12
C CYS A 101 5.32 0.69 4.65
N TYR A 102 5.55 1.71 3.82
CA TYR A 102 5.89 1.52 2.41
C TYR A 102 7.30 0.98 2.20
N ALA A 103 8.29 1.54 2.88
CA ALA A 103 9.66 1.05 2.84
C ALA A 103 9.72 -0.44 3.21
N PHE A 104 9.01 -0.80 4.28
CA PHE A 104 8.92 -2.19 4.73
C PHE A 104 8.14 -3.08 3.76
N ASN A 105 7.06 -2.58 3.17
CA ASN A 105 6.27 -3.30 2.17
C ASN A 105 7.09 -3.67 0.93
N LEU A 106 7.94 -2.75 0.45
CA LEU A 106 8.79 -2.97 -0.73
C LEU A 106 9.94 -3.95 -0.47
N ASN A 107 10.45 -4.02 0.76
CA ASN A 107 11.63 -4.84 1.08
C ASN A 107 11.27 -6.21 1.68
N LEU A 108 10.22 -6.31 2.49
CA LEU A 108 9.94 -7.45 3.37
C LEU A 108 8.58 -8.10 3.11
N SER A 109 8.01 -7.82 1.93
CA SER A 109 6.68 -8.24 1.48
C SER A 109 5.51 -7.64 2.26
N SER A 110 4.32 -7.67 1.63
CA SER A 110 3.13 -6.97 2.11
C SER A 110 2.56 -7.47 3.43
N TRP A 111 2.75 -8.75 3.77
CA TRP A 111 2.21 -9.34 4.99
C TRP A 111 2.88 -8.79 6.25
N VAL A 112 4.21 -8.85 6.32
CA VAL A 112 4.99 -8.43 7.49
C VAL A 112 5.17 -6.91 7.48
N GLY A 113 5.59 -6.35 6.35
CA GLY A 113 5.95 -4.93 6.26
C GLY A 113 4.78 -3.97 6.07
N GLY A 114 3.81 -4.34 5.23
CA GLY A 114 2.74 -3.44 4.79
C GLY A 114 1.48 -3.46 5.66
N ILE A 115 1.03 -4.66 6.06
CA ILE A 115 -0.23 -4.85 6.79
C ILE A 115 0.03 -4.76 8.30
N ALA A 116 0.85 -5.65 8.85
CA ALA A 116 1.02 -5.77 10.30
C ALA A 116 1.60 -4.50 10.96
N LEU A 117 2.60 -3.87 10.32
CA LEU A 117 3.19 -2.63 10.82
C LEU A 117 2.17 -1.47 10.80
N ARG A 118 1.37 -1.38 9.73
CA ARG A 118 0.33 -0.37 9.58
C ARG A 118 -0.74 -0.51 10.67
N TYR A 119 -1.21 -1.73 10.96
CA TYR A 119 -2.11 -1.99 12.09
C TYR A 119 -1.48 -1.59 13.43
N ARG A 120 -0.23 -1.98 13.67
CA ARG A 120 0.45 -1.64 14.93
C ARG A 120 0.59 -0.13 15.13
N LEU A 121 1.11 0.58 14.14
CA LEU A 121 1.40 2.01 14.24
C LEU A 121 0.12 2.83 14.35
N TYR A 122 -0.91 2.54 13.55
CA TYR A 122 -2.18 3.25 13.65
C TYR A 122 -2.97 2.92 14.91
N SER A 123 -2.94 1.67 15.40
CA SER A 123 -3.57 1.35 16.70
C SER A 123 -2.87 2.04 17.86
N ARG A 124 -1.54 2.26 17.78
CA ARG A 124 -0.82 3.09 18.78
C ARG A 124 -1.21 4.56 18.72
N LEU A 125 -1.61 5.06 17.55
CA LEU A 125 -2.14 6.41 17.36
C LEU A 125 -3.63 6.52 17.72
N GLY A 126 -4.26 5.43 18.17
CA GLY A 126 -5.64 5.43 18.66
C GLY A 126 -6.71 5.16 17.61
N LEU A 127 -6.34 4.71 16.40
CA LEU A 127 -7.34 4.26 15.43
C LEU A 127 -7.88 2.87 15.77
N ASP A 128 -9.18 2.72 15.58
CA ASP A 128 -9.86 1.43 15.66
C ASP A 128 -9.47 0.52 14.50
N VAL A 129 -9.56 -0.80 14.72
CA VAL A 129 -9.19 -1.82 13.73
C VAL A 129 -10.00 -1.66 12.44
N SER A 130 -11.29 -1.32 12.54
CA SER A 130 -12.18 -1.11 11.38
C SER A 130 -11.68 0.02 10.48
N THR A 131 -11.33 1.17 11.06
CA THR A 131 -10.78 2.32 10.34
C THR A 131 -9.45 1.97 9.69
N ILE A 132 -8.58 1.24 10.38
CA ILE A 132 -7.31 0.79 9.79
C ILE A 132 -7.54 -0.16 8.61
N THR A 133 -8.47 -1.10 8.73
CA THR A 133 -8.86 -1.99 7.62
C THR A 133 -9.34 -1.19 6.43
N ARG A 134 -10.18 -0.17 6.64
CA ARG A 134 -10.64 0.73 5.56
C ARG A 134 -9.49 1.48 4.90
N ILE A 135 -8.55 2.02 5.70
CA ILE A 135 -7.35 2.69 5.18
C ILE A 135 -6.55 1.71 4.32
N LEU A 136 -6.26 0.52 4.84
CA LEU A 136 -5.51 -0.51 4.12
C LEU A 136 -6.21 -0.92 2.82
N SER A 137 -7.51 -1.18 2.86
CA SER A 137 -8.30 -1.55 1.67
C SER A 137 -8.28 -0.45 0.62
N LEU A 138 -8.41 0.83 1.01
CA LEU A 138 -8.31 1.95 0.08
C LEU A 138 -6.91 2.06 -0.52
N SER A 139 -5.85 1.90 0.27
CA SER A 139 -4.48 1.94 -0.23
C SER A 139 -4.20 0.79 -1.21
N LEU A 140 -4.74 -0.41 -0.94
CA LEU A 140 -4.67 -1.56 -1.87
C LEU A 140 -5.44 -1.29 -3.16
N ILE A 141 -6.70 -0.84 -3.06
CA ILE A 141 -7.51 -0.49 -4.24
C ILE A 141 -6.81 0.58 -5.07
N THR A 142 -6.26 1.61 -4.43
CA THR A 142 -5.54 2.70 -5.10
C THR A 142 -4.30 2.20 -5.84
N ASN A 143 -3.51 1.32 -5.19
CA ASN A 143 -2.32 0.74 -5.79
C ASN A 143 -2.64 -0.15 -7.00
N TRP A 144 -3.63 -1.05 -6.86
CA TRP A 144 -4.06 -1.96 -7.91
C TRP A 144 -4.74 -1.21 -9.07
N LEU A 145 -5.58 -0.22 -8.77
CA LEU A 145 -6.20 0.62 -9.79
C LEU A 145 -5.14 1.36 -10.62
N GLY A 146 -4.12 1.93 -9.96
CA GLY A 146 -3.00 2.56 -10.65
C GLY A 146 -2.20 1.58 -11.52
N TYR A 147 -1.93 0.39 -11.01
CA TYR A 147 -1.23 -0.67 -11.74
C TYR A 147 -2.01 -1.10 -12.99
N MET A 148 -3.29 -1.41 -12.84
CA MET A 148 -4.16 -1.84 -13.93
C MET A 148 -4.35 -0.73 -14.99
N LEU A 149 -4.45 0.54 -14.58
CA LEU A 149 -4.52 1.66 -15.51
C LEU A 149 -3.25 1.79 -16.34
N LEU A 150 -2.08 1.75 -15.69
CA LEU A 150 -0.80 1.91 -16.38
C LEU A 150 -0.52 0.70 -17.29
N ALA A 151 -0.64 -0.52 -16.76
CA ALA A 151 -0.46 -1.74 -17.54
C ALA A 151 -1.49 -1.83 -18.68
N GLY A 152 -2.75 -1.53 -18.39
CA GLY A 152 -3.83 -1.50 -19.38
C GLY A 152 -3.53 -0.54 -20.53
N PHE A 153 -3.07 0.68 -20.23
CA PHE A 153 -2.69 1.67 -21.24
C PHE A 153 -1.48 1.22 -22.07
N VAL A 154 -0.42 0.75 -21.43
CA VAL A 154 0.81 0.28 -22.09
C VAL A 154 0.54 -0.91 -23.01
N PHE A 155 -0.24 -1.89 -22.54
CA PHE A 155 -0.60 -3.08 -23.31
C PHE A 155 -1.54 -2.74 -24.48
N SER A 156 -2.53 -1.87 -24.27
CA SER A 156 -3.48 -1.49 -25.33
C SER A 156 -2.80 -0.74 -26.47
N MET A 157 -1.86 0.16 -26.15
CA MET A 157 -1.16 1.01 -27.12
C MET A 157 -0.03 0.31 -27.88
N ARG A 158 0.23 -0.99 -27.60
CA ARG A 158 1.37 -1.75 -28.17
C ARG A 158 2.74 -1.12 -27.92
N PHE A 159 2.93 -0.44 -26.79
CA PHE A 159 4.25 0.11 -26.44
C PHE A 159 5.27 -0.99 -26.07
N LEU A 160 4.84 -2.25 -25.97
CA LEU A 160 5.70 -3.40 -25.75
C LEU A 160 5.84 -4.21 -27.02
N GLU A 161 7.03 -4.20 -27.60
CA GLU A 161 7.46 -5.22 -28.55
C GLU A 161 7.84 -6.47 -27.76
N LEU A 162 6.98 -7.48 -27.80
CA LEU A 162 7.28 -8.76 -27.19
C LEU A 162 8.36 -9.48 -28.02
N PRO A 163 9.39 -10.05 -27.40
CA PRO A 163 10.33 -10.94 -28.07
C PRO A 163 9.58 -12.07 -28.79
N LYS A 164 10.04 -12.46 -29.98
CA LYS A 164 9.34 -13.47 -30.80
C LYS A 164 9.24 -14.84 -30.13
N GLU A 165 10.03 -15.08 -29.08
CA GLU A 165 10.04 -16.31 -28.29
C GLU A 165 8.88 -16.41 -27.29
N TRP A 166 8.12 -15.33 -27.03
CA TRP A 166 6.96 -15.38 -26.15
C TRP A 166 5.71 -15.88 -26.88
N SER A 167 5.12 -16.96 -26.37
CA SER A 167 3.88 -17.57 -26.89
C SER A 167 2.63 -16.69 -26.75
N ILE A 168 2.73 -15.52 -26.11
CA ILE A 168 1.64 -14.56 -25.96
C ILE A 168 1.68 -13.62 -27.17
N GLY A 169 0.77 -13.83 -28.12
CA GLY A 169 0.65 -12.94 -29.28
C GLY A 169 0.31 -11.50 -28.87
N THR A 170 0.81 -10.53 -29.65
CA THR A 170 0.57 -9.09 -29.44
C THR A 170 -0.91 -8.75 -29.29
N THR A 171 -1.79 -9.43 -30.04
CA THR A 171 -3.24 -9.28 -29.96
C THR A 171 -3.80 -9.72 -28.60
N THR A 172 -3.31 -10.82 -28.03
CA THR A 172 -3.74 -11.30 -26.72
C THR A 172 -3.33 -10.31 -25.63
N LEU A 173 -2.11 -9.78 -25.70
CA LEU A 173 -1.65 -8.76 -24.75
C LEU A 173 -2.51 -7.48 -24.82
N GLN A 174 -2.87 -7.04 -26.03
CA GLN A 174 -3.80 -5.92 -26.19
C GLN A 174 -5.19 -6.19 -25.62
N LEU A 175 -5.75 -7.38 -25.83
CA LEU A 175 -7.04 -7.76 -25.27
C LEU A 175 -7.02 -7.73 -23.73
N ILE A 176 -5.92 -8.21 -23.13
CA ILE A 176 -5.68 -8.07 -21.68
C ILE A 176 -5.64 -6.59 -21.30
N GLY A 177 -4.94 -5.75 -22.07
CA GLY A 177 -4.88 -4.31 -21.86
C GLY A 177 -6.27 -3.64 -21.83
N PHE A 178 -7.10 -3.93 -22.83
CA PHE A 178 -8.48 -3.44 -22.88
C PHE A 178 -9.33 -3.99 -21.72
N GLY A 179 -9.14 -5.26 -21.35
CA GLY A 179 -9.81 -5.87 -20.19
C GLY A 179 -9.47 -5.16 -18.88
N LEU A 180 -8.20 -4.85 -18.64
CA LEU A 180 -7.75 -4.09 -17.47
C LEU A 180 -8.36 -2.69 -17.44
N LEU A 181 -8.33 -1.98 -18.58
CA LEU A 181 -8.95 -0.66 -18.68
C LEU A 181 -10.46 -0.72 -18.43
N ALA A 182 -11.15 -1.73 -18.97
CA ALA A 182 -12.58 -1.93 -18.74
C ALA A 182 -12.89 -2.14 -17.24
N VAL A 183 -12.06 -2.89 -16.51
CA VAL A 183 -12.17 -3.05 -15.05
C VAL A 183 -11.98 -1.70 -14.34
N CYS A 184 -10.98 -0.90 -14.73
CA CYS A 184 -10.77 0.42 -14.13
C CYS A 184 -11.93 1.39 -14.40
N PHE A 185 -12.40 1.44 -15.65
CA PHE A 185 -13.52 2.31 -16.03
C PHE A 185 -14.83 1.86 -15.39
N SER A 186 -15.10 0.56 -15.31
CA SER A 186 -16.29 0.05 -14.60
C SER A 186 -16.27 0.42 -13.12
N TYR A 187 -15.12 0.40 -12.45
CA TYR A 187 -14.97 0.90 -11.08
C TYR A 187 -15.29 2.41 -10.99
N LEU A 188 -14.72 3.23 -11.88
CA LEU A 188 -14.98 4.67 -11.91
C LEU A 188 -16.45 4.99 -12.20
N LEU A 189 -17.07 4.26 -13.13
CA LEU A 189 -18.48 4.37 -13.47
C LEU A 189 -19.36 3.94 -12.29
N ALA A 190 -19.02 2.86 -11.59
CA ALA A 190 -19.71 2.45 -10.37
C ALA A 190 -19.62 3.53 -9.28
N CYS A 191 -18.45 4.15 -9.08
CA CYS A 191 -18.28 5.29 -8.17
C CYS A 191 -19.09 6.53 -8.60
N ARG A 192 -19.30 6.74 -9.91
CA ARG A 192 -20.10 7.85 -10.45
C ARG A 192 -21.60 7.63 -10.32
N PHE A 193 -22.09 6.46 -10.70
CA PHE A 193 -23.52 6.18 -10.86
C PHE A 193 -24.17 5.50 -9.65
N SER A 194 -23.39 4.99 -8.70
CA SER A 194 -23.98 4.34 -7.52
C SER A 194 -24.72 5.34 -6.62
N LYS A 195 -26.04 5.19 -6.58
CA LYS A 195 -26.97 5.95 -5.71
C LYS A 195 -26.89 5.48 -4.24
N LYS A 196 -26.53 4.21 -4.00
CA LYS A 196 -26.30 3.64 -2.65
C LYS A 196 -24.80 3.60 -2.36
N ARG A 197 -24.35 4.60 -1.60
CA ARG A 197 -22.93 4.83 -1.30
C ARG A 197 -22.45 4.14 -0.03
N SER A 198 -23.29 3.43 0.72
CA SER A 198 -22.92 2.67 1.91
C SER A 198 -23.36 1.22 1.78
N TRP A 199 -22.42 0.30 1.95
CA TRP A 199 -22.65 -1.14 1.98
C TRP A 199 -22.10 -1.68 3.29
N THR A 200 -22.97 -2.20 4.15
CA THR A 200 -22.57 -2.89 5.39
C THR A 200 -22.27 -4.35 5.06
N ILE A 201 -21.00 -4.74 5.09
CA ILE A 201 -20.57 -6.15 4.98
C ILE A 201 -19.94 -6.53 6.31
N ARG A 202 -20.57 -7.48 7.04
CA ARG A 202 -20.05 -8.02 8.33
C ARG A 202 -19.69 -6.92 9.35
N ASP A 203 -20.64 -6.04 9.65
CA ASP A 203 -20.49 -4.89 10.57
C ASP A 203 -19.44 -3.83 10.16
N GLN A 204 -18.90 -3.93 8.93
CA GLN A 204 -18.03 -2.94 8.32
C GLN A 204 -18.80 -2.13 7.29
N GLU A 205 -18.98 -0.83 7.54
CA GLU A 205 -19.51 0.09 6.54
C GLU A 205 -18.45 0.38 5.47
N PHE A 206 -18.64 -0.19 4.28
CA PHE A 206 -17.86 0.14 3.11
C PHE A 206 -18.59 1.22 2.31
N ASN A 207 -18.05 2.43 2.29
CA ASN A 207 -18.62 3.51 1.50
C ASN A 207 -18.01 3.53 0.09
N LEU A 208 -18.78 3.70 -0.99
CA LEU A 208 -18.11 3.95 -2.27
C LEU A 208 -17.46 5.34 -2.24
N PRO A 209 -16.18 5.48 -2.62
CA PRO A 209 -15.54 6.78 -2.69
C PRO A 209 -16.29 7.66 -3.70
N SER A 210 -16.33 8.96 -3.41
CA SER A 210 -16.88 9.93 -4.37
C SER A 210 -16.07 9.90 -5.68
N MET A 211 -16.69 10.29 -6.80
CA MET A 211 -16.00 10.33 -8.10
C MET A 211 -14.68 11.14 -8.04
N LYS A 212 -14.65 12.25 -7.30
CA LYS A 212 -13.44 13.05 -7.09
C LYS A 212 -12.36 12.25 -6.35
N GLN A 213 -12.73 11.51 -5.31
CA GLN A 213 -11.79 10.65 -4.57
C GLN A 213 -11.31 9.49 -5.44
N ALA A 214 -12.19 8.83 -6.18
CA ALA A 214 -11.82 7.72 -7.07
C ALA A 214 -10.86 8.18 -8.19
N LEU A 215 -11.08 9.36 -8.77
CA LEU A 215 -10.14 9.96 -9.72
C LEU A 215 -8.81 10.31 -9.05
N MET A 216 -8.80 10.88 -7.85
CA MET A 216 -7.56 11.12 -7.11
C MET A 216 -6.82 9.81 -6.78
N GLN A 217 -7.54 8.72 -6.46
CA GLN A 217 -6.94 7.39 -6.28
C GLN A 217 -6.29 6.91 -7.58
N ALA A 218 -7.03 6.95 -8.69
CA ALA A 218 -6.50 6.57 -10.01
C ALA A 218 -5.23 7.36 -10.37
N SER A 219 -5.26 8.69 -10.24
CA SER A 219 -4.12 9.57 -10.53
C SER A 219 -2.93 9.29 -9.62
N LEU A 220 -3.13 9.18 -8.30
CA LEU A 220 -2.05 8.89 -7.35
C LEU A 220 -1.45 7.51 -7.58
N GLY A 221 -2.29 6.50 -7.83
CA GLY A 221 -1.86 5.15 -8.17
C GLY A 221 -1.01 5.11 -9.43
N ALA A 222 -1.51 5.70 -10.52
CA ALA A 222 -0.80 5.76 -11.80
C ALA A 222 0.51 6.56 -11.70
N LEU A 223 0.49 7.70 -10.99
CA LEU A 223 1.69 8.50 -10.75
C LEU A 223 2.73 7.72 -9.96
N ASN A 224 2.34 7.00 -8.91
CA ASN A 224 3.27 6.21 -8.10
C ASN A 224 3.99 5.15 -8.95
N TRP A 225 3.25 4.38 -9.75
CA TRP A 225 3.84 3.37 -10.65
C TRP A 225 4.68 3.99 -11.78
N SER A 226 4.26 5.13 -12.31
CA SER A 226 5.03 5.85 -13.33
C SER A 226 6.36 6.36 -12.77
N LEU A 227 6.36 6.87 -11.53
CA LEU A 227 7.59 7.30 -10.85
C LEU A 227 8.51 6.11 -10.56
N MET A 228 7.97 4.97 -10.13
CA MET A 228 8.76 3.74 -9.97
C MET A 228 9.42 3.31 -11.28
N ALA A 229 8.66 3.31 -12.39
CA ALA A 229 9.21 3.02 -13.71
C ALA A 229 10.27 4.06 -14.13
N ALA A 230 10.05 5.34 -13.84
CA ALA A 230 10.99 6.41 -14.14
C ALA A 230 12.31 6.27 -13.36
N VAL A 231 12.28 5.81 -12.10
CA VAL A 231 13.51 5.51 -11.34
C VAL A 231 14.32 4.44 -12.07
N ILE A 232 13.68 3.34 -12.46
CA ILE A 232 14.35 2.24 -13.18
C ILE A 232 14.91 2.75 -14.51
N TYR A 233 14.10 3.48 -15.30
CA TYR A 233 14.52 4.04 -16.59
C TYR A 233 15.69 5.02 -16.46
N THR A 234 15.73 5.82 -15.40
CA THR A 234 16.81 6.80 -15.16
C THR A 234 18.14 6.12 -14.81
N LEU A 235 18.06 4.94 -14.18
CA LEU A 235 19.22 4.16 -13.75
C LEU A 235 19.61 3.07 -14.76
N LEU A 236 18.89 2.92 -15.87
CA LEU A 236 19.25 2.00 -16.94
C LEU A 236 20.26 2.66 -17.88
#